data_AF-A0A103ZT12-F1
#
_entry.id   AF-A0A103ZT12-F1
#
_cell.length_a   1.000
_cell.length_b   1.000
_cell.length_c   1.000
_cell.angle_alpha   90.00
_cell.angle_beta   90.00
_cell.angle_gamma   90.00
#
_symmetry.space_group_name_H-M   'P 1'
#
loop_
_entity.id
_entity.type
_entity.pdbx_description
1 polymer ?
#
loop_
_entity_poly.entity_id
_entity_poly.type
_entity_poly.pdbx_seq_one_letter_code
_entity_poly.pdbx_strand_id
1 'polypeptide(L)'
;MMRTIVERFVEQSPMTIMTRLVLQCALHDDWIDTTAEADEEPDDESIRETLFALAVDAIVTIAAQAQIQASQMPYGLPVHASSMSGTTVAALHDDMSRWRAGWGRALVRDSVDLLLPVSAARADECGRSLGGMRLRVLDGTGDRCAPGGAGCDCGRACDAPACDAAPGPTGARMLPVYDPELAMIVDLLPVERGRQHERAFVGALLETVRPGELWIVDGRFDIDAIVTGWPRRGGAFVLRADGGTAACRPLGGWREAGPLDGGDVREQAVGIAGDAEAGGTLRRIEWRGHGFGGHSSATVAVLTNLPVEPFDACQVMRLARRRWREVLPFPLDPVFGGTLFGGVPARASLLASGIAALAYNAFSVMTRVVGGALGLDERDAQRVPSHIAEGVAATYAGMMIALPPDWWRRYDRLPAATLGQIVRMLAVQVDPRSARRRRRDNRLSAKSQALLRAATLERLLHDDGGDPAANVFSLRTIAMATRDFSSNPSKALRHAGEALVMVTKYNRPIALLVSIDDWNRLLGEVRETSLTRLSFDCAAAQGMRPVVLSETSLN
;
A
#
# COMPACT_ATOMS: atom_id res chain seq x y z
N MET A 1 -25.73 -1.54 24.21
CA MET A 1 -24.68 -2.57 24.37
C MET A 1 -23.61 -2.44 23.29
N MET A 2 -23.96 -2.52 22.00
CA MET A 2 -23.01 -2.43 20.88
C MET A 2 -22.15 -1.15 20.88
N ARG A 3 -22.78 0.01 21.08
CA ARG A 3 -22.08 1.32 21.20
C ARG A 3 -20.93 1.27 22.22
N THR A 4 -21.18 0.73 23.41
CA THR A 4 -20.19 0.66 24.49
C THR A 4 -19.03 -0.29 24.18
N ILE A 5 -19.30 -1.36 23.42
CA ILE A 5 -18.24 -2.28 22.96
C ILE A 5 -17.33 -1.56 21.97
N VAL A 6 -17.91 -0.93 20.95
CA VAL A 6 -17.16 -0.17 19.92
C VAL A 6 -16.36 0.98 20.55
N GLU A 7 -16.95 1.71 21.49
CA GLU A 7 -16.29 2.80 22.23
C GLU A 7 -15.01 2.33 22.92
N ARG A 8 -15.06 1.18 23.61
CA ARG A 8 -13.89 0.61 24.28
C ARG A 8 -12.80 0.23 23.29
N PHE A 9 -13.15 -0.31 22.13
CA PHE A 9 -12.16 -0.60 21.10
C PHE A 9 -11.58 0.67 20.49
N VAL A 10 -12.39 1.70 20.20
CA VAL A 10 -11.87 3.01 19.73
C VAL A 10 -10.89 3.63 20.73
N GLU A 11 -11.14 3.48 22.03
CA GLU A 11 -10.28 4.04 23.08
C GLU A 11 -9.00 3.20 23.31
N GLN A 12 -9.12 1.87 23.36
CA GLN A 12 -8.05 0.99 23.82
C GLN A 12 -7.27 0.34 22.67
N SER A 13 -7.94 0.06 21.55
CA SER A 13 -7.35 -0.59 20.38
C SER A 13 -7.98 -0.10 19.07
N PRO A 14 -7.85 1.19 18.71
CA PRO A 14 -8.39 1.67 17.43
C PRO A 14 -7.76 0.97 16.22
N MET A 15 -6.55 0.41 16.37
CA MET A 15 -5.88 -0.37 15.34
C MET A 15 -6.61 -1.67 14.97
N THR A 16 -7.34 -2.32 15.88
CA THR A 16 -8.07 -3.56 15.52
C THR A 16 -9.28 -3.29 14.64
N ILE A 17 -10.06 -2.25 14.97
CA ILE A 17 -11.15 -1.79 14.10
C ILE A 17 -10.55 -1.37 12.75
N MET A 18 -9.44 -0.62 12.76
CA MET A 18 -8.77 -0.20 11.54
C MET A 18 -8.32 -1.39 10.68
N THR A 19 -7.74 -2.44 11.27
CA THR A 19 -7.35 -3.66 10.55
C THR A 19 -8.55 -4.32 9.90
N ARG A 20 -9.66 -4.48 10.62
CA ARG A 20 -10.88 -5.05 10.05
C ARG A 20 -11.41 -4.23 8.87
N LEU A 21 -11.52 -2.91 9.03
CA LEU A 21 -12.05 -2.04 7.96
C LEU A 21 -11.12 -2.00 6.74
N VAL A 22 -9.81 -1.96 6.93
CA VAL A 22 -8.83 -1.97 5.82
C VAL A 22 -8.85 -3.29 5.09
N LEU A 23 -8.97 -4.42 5.80
CA LEU A 23 -9.13 -5.73 5.16
C LEU A 23 -10.46 -5.85 4.41
N GLN A 24 -11.56 -5.27 4.94
CA GLN A 24 -12.82 -5.14 4.19
C GLN A 24 -12.67 -4.25 2.96
N CYS A 25 -11.91 -3.14 3.03
CA CYS A 25 -11.61 -2.36 1.82
C CYS A 25 -10.88 -3.23 0.79
N ALA A 26 -9.90 -4.01 1.23
CA ALA A 26 -9.00 -4.74 0.36
C ALA A 26 -9.65 -5.94 -0.36
N LEU A 27 -10.91 -6.27 -0.03
CA LEU A 27 -11.72 -7.29 -0.70
C LEU A 27 -12.98 -6.64 -1.25
N HIS A 28 -13.36 -6.99 -2.48
CA HIS A 28 -14.62 -6.52 -3.04
C HIS A 28 -15.80 -7.32 -2.48
N ASP A 29 -17.02 -6.76 -2.53
CA ASP A 29 -18.23 -7.49 -2.13
C ASP A 29 -18.49 -8.69 -3.06
N ASP A 30 -18.29 -8.52 -4.37
CA ASP A 30 -18.46 -9.54 -5.41
C ASP A 30 -17.15 -10.29 -5.73
N TRP A 31 -16.34 -10.57 -4.71
CA TRP A 31 -15.01 -11.13 -4.93
C TRP A 31 -15.01 -12.59 -5.40
N ILE A 32 -16.09 -13.35 -5.13
CA ILE A 32 -16.36 -14.68 -5.68
C ILE A 32 -17.34 -14.51 -6.85
N ASP A 33 -16.85 -14.75 -8.06
CA ASP A 33 -17.65 -14.70 -9.29
C ASP A 33 -18.69 -15.84 -9.25
N THR A 34 -19.95 -15.51 -8.96
CA THR A 34 -21.07 -16.45 -8.77
C THR A 34 -21.58 -17.06 -10.09
N THR A 35 -20.79 -17.03 -11.16
CA THR A 35 -21.15 -17.59 -12.47
C THR A 35 -21.09 -19.11 -12.54
N ALA A 36 -20.69 -19.80 -11.48
CA ALA A 36 -20.67 -21.26 -11.47
C ALA A 36 -22.07 -21.84 -11.19
N GLU A 37 -22.52 -22.69 -12.12
CA GLU A 37 -23.72 -23.54 -12.07
C GLU A 37 -23.63 -24.62 -10.96
N ALA A 38 -23.29 -24.24 -9.73
CA ALA A 38 -23.22 -25.15 -8.59
C ALA A 38 -24.50 -25.03 -7.75
N ASP A 39 -25.11 -26.18 -7.40
CA ASP A 39 -26.33 -26.30 -6.58
C ASP A 39 -26.15 -25.82 -5.12
N GLU A 40 -24.93 -25.41 -4.71
CA GLU A 40 -24.60 -24.91 -3.37
C GLU A 40 -24.06 -23.47 -3.47
N GLU A 41 -24.76 -22.52 -2.84
CA GLU A 41 -24.24 -21.16 -2.65
C GLU A 41 -22.96 -21.22 -1.77
N PRO A 42 -21.87 -20.56 -2.18
CA PRO A 42 -20.65 -20.55 -1.39
C PRO A 42 -20.89 -19.90 -0.02
N ASP A 43 -20.27 -20.46 1.04
CA ASP A 43 -20.20 -19.81 2.35
C ASP A 43 -19.17 -18.66 2.31
N ASP A 44 -19.50 -17.61 1.55
CA ASP A 44 -18.64 -16.46 1.29
C ASP A 44 -18.14 -15.80 2.57
N GLU A 45 -18.97 -15.79 3.61
CA GLU A 45 -18.63 -15.21 4.91
C GLU A 45 -17.56 -16.04 5.62
N SER A 46 -17.71 -17.37 5.69
CA SER A 46 -16.68 -18.24 6.30
C SER A 46 -15.35 -18.16 5.57
N ILE A 47 -15.36 -18.14 4.23
CA ILE A 47 -14.16 -18.01 3.41
C ILE A 47 -13.49 -16.65 3.66
N ARG A 48 -14.27 -15.56 3.68
CA ARG A 48 -13.78 -14.20 3.96
C ARG A 48 -13.20 -14.07 5.36
N GLU A 49 -13.88 -14.58 6.39
CA GLU A 49 -13.41 -14.51 7.77
C GLU A 49 -12.14 -15.35 7.98
N THR A 50 -12.05 -16.52 7.32
CA THR A 50 -10.82 -17.34 7.32
C THR A 50 -9.67 -16.59 6.66
N LEU A 51 -9.91 -15.95 5.52
CA LEU A 51 -8.92 -15.13 4.82
C LEU A 51 -8.43 -13.96 5.69
N PHE A 52 -9.35 -13.27 6.38
CA PHE A 52 -8.99 -12.18 7.28
C PHE A 52 -8.22 -12.65 8.52
N ALA A 53 -8.60 -13.77 9.13
CA ALA A 53 -7.84 -14.34 10.25
C ALA A 53 -6.39 -14.64 9.83
N LEU A 54 -6.21 -15.28 8.66
CA LEU A 54 -4.88 -15.56 8.10
C LEU A 54 -4.11 -14.27 7.77
N ALA A 55 -4.77 -13.24 7.24
CA ALA A 55 -4.14 -11.96 6.97
C ALA A 55 -3.71 -11.23 8.26
N VAL A 56 -4.53 -11.27 9.31
CA VAL A 56 -4.21 -10.68 10.63
C VAL A 56 -2.99 -11.33 11.25
N ASP A 57 -2.94 -12.66 11.26
CA ASP A 57 -1.78 -13.40 11.76
C ASP A 57 -0.51 -13.11 10.93
N ALA A 58 -0.66 -12.95 9.60
CA ALA A 58 0.42 -12.52 8.72
C ALA A 58 0.91 -11.10 9.04
N ILE A 59 0.02 -10.14 9.34
CA ILE A 59 0.39 -8.78 9.77
C ILE A 59 1.26 -8.84 11.03
N VAL A 60 0.86 -9.61 12.03
CA VAL A 60 1.61 -9.78 13.28
C VAL A 60 3.00 -10.36 13.02
N THR A 61 3.09 -11.36 12.14
CA THR A 61 4.36 -12.01 11.80
C THR A 61 5.28 -11.09 11.00
N ILE A 62 4.76 -10.34 10.02
CA ILE A 62 5.50 -9.35 9.25
C ILE A 62 6.11 -8.30 10.19
N ALA A 63 5.32 -7.80 11.15
CA ALA A 63 5.80 -6.82 12.13
C ALA A 63 6.93 -7.37 13.02
N ALA A 64 6.82 -8.62 13.47
CA ALA A 64 7.86 -9.27 14.28
C ALA A 64 9.18 -9.40 13.49
N GLN A 65 9.12 -9.77 12.21
CA GLN A 65 10.31 -9.86 11.37
C GLN A 65 10.95 -8.50 11.11
N ALA A 66 10.14 -7.47 10.86
CA ALA A 66 10.61 -6.10 10.68
C ALA A 66 11.40 -5.60 11.92
N GLN A 67 10.93 -5.93 13.13
CA GLN A 67 11.62 -5.58 14.38
C GLN A 67 12.96 -6.30 14.54
N ILE A 68 13.06 -7.58 14.16
CA ILE A 68 14.30 -8.35 14.21
C ILE A 68 15.35 -7.71 13.28
N GLN A 69 14.95 -7.38 12.05
CA GLN A 69 15.84 -6.75 11.09
C GLN A 69 16.31 -5.36 11.57
N ALA A 70 15.42 -4.57 12.17
CA ALA A 70 15.75 -3.25 12.71
C ALA A 70 16.68 -3.30 13.93
N SER A 71 16.58 -4.35 14.77
CA SER A 71 17.35 -4.48 16.01
C SER A 71 18.74 -5.11 15.84
N GLN A 72 19.13 -5.51 14.61
CA GLN A 72 20.41 -6.18 14.31
C GLN A 72 20.70 -7.38 15.25
N MET A 73 19.67 -8.01 15.79
CA MET A 73 19.83 -9.16 16.68
C MET A 73 20.34 -10.36 15.87
N PRO A 74 21.20 -11.22 16.45
CA PRO A 74 21.75 -12.36 15.72
C PRO A 74 20.62 -13.25 15.17
N TYR A 75 20.73 -13.62 13.89
CA TYR A 75 19.95 -14.71 13.29
C TYR A 75 20.04 -15.95 14.20
N GLY A 76 18.96 -16.31 14.89
CA GLY A 76 18.99 -17.51 15.74
C GLY A 76 17.96 -17.65 16.84
N LEU A 77 17.18 -16.62 17.18
CA LEU A 77 16.00 -16.83 18.03
C LEU A 77 14.84 -17.28 17.13
N PRO A 78 14.27 -18.48 17.36
CA PRO A 78 13.10 -18.91 16.61
C PRO A 78 11.99 -17.89 16.86
N VAL A 79 11.52 -17.26 15.78
CA VAL A 79 10.20 -16.64 15.75
C VAL A 79 9.26 -17.68 16.36
N HIS A 80 8.46 -17.29 17.36
CA HIS A 80 7.44 -18.17 17.91
C HIS A 80 6.75 -18.85 16.75
N ALA A 81 6.91 -20.18 16.64
CA ALA A 81 6.36 -20.95 15.54
C ALA A 81 4.90 -20.56 15.43
N SER A 82 4.56 -19.85 14.36
CA SER A 82 3.25 -19.28 14.19
C SER A 82 2.24 -20.41 14.34
N SER A 83 1.15 -20.21 15.09
CA SER A 83 -0.01 -21.13 15.10
C SER A 83 -0.74 -21.19 13.75
N MET A 84 -0.11 -20.68 12.69
CA MET A 84 -0.62 -20.56 11.35
C MET A 84 -0.49 -21.89 10.64
N SER A 85 -1.60 -22.63 10.60
CA SER A 85 -1.62 -23.93 9.96
C SER A 85 -1.69 -23.78 8.45
N GLY A 86 -0.67 -24.27 7.74
CA GLY A 86 -0.72 -24.43 6.29
C GLY A 86 -1.86 -25.33 5.82
N THR A 87 -2.45 -26.13 6.72
CA THR A 87 -3.68 -26.90 6.44
C THR A 87 -4.89 -25.99 6.25
N THR A 88 -5.00 -24.89 7.01
CA THR A 88 -6.09 -23.91 6.86
C THR A 88 -5.97 -23.21 5.51
N VAL A 89 -4.75 -22.84 5.11
CA VAL A 89 -4.49 -22.28 3.77
C VAL A 89 -4.82 -23.30 2.69
N ALA A 90 -4.52 -24.58 2.89
CA ALA A 90 -4.84 -25.65 1.94
C ALA A 90 -6.33 -25.89 1.78
N ALA A 91 -7.09 -25.84 2.88
CA ALA A 91 -8.55 -25.95 2.89
C ALA A 91 -9.20 -24.74 2.20
N LEU A 92 -8.77 -23.53 2.57
CA LEU A 92 -9.20 -22.30 1.91
C LEU A 92 -8.92 -22.32 0.41
N HIS A 93 -7.74 -22.83 0.01
CA HIS A 93 -7.40 -23.04 -1.39
C HIS A 93 -8.37 -24.01 -2.09
N ASP A 94 -8.70 -25.15 -1.46
CA ASP A 94 -9.65 -26.11 -2.03
C ASP A 94 -11.04 -25.51 -2.19
N ASP A 95 -11.46 -24.65 -1.27
CA ASP A 95 -12.74 -23.95 -1.33
C ASP A 95 -12.77 -22.91 -2.45
N MET A 96 -11.74 -22.06 -2.51
CA MET A 96 -11.65 -20.99 -3.50
C MET A 96 -11.41 -21.53 -4.93
N SER A 97 -10.62 -22.59 -5.08
CA SER A 97 -10.22 -23.10 -6.42
C SER A 97 -11.37 -23.71 -7.22
N ARG A 98 -12.50 -24.01 -6.58
CA ARG A 98 -13.72 -24.47 -7.27
C ARG A 98 -14.36 -23.37 -8.13
N TRP A 99 -14.10 -22.10 -7.81
CA TRP A 99 -14.78 -20.95 -8.39
C TRP A 99 -13.92 -20.14 -9.35
N ARG A 100 -12.61 -20.05 -9.09
CA ARG A 100 -11.67 -19.29 -9.93
C ARG A 100 -10.26 -19.83 -9.77
N ALA A 101 -9.48 -19.77 -10.85
CA ALA A 101 -8.05 -20.06 -10.82
C ALA A 101 -7.23 -18.79 -10.55
N GLY A 102 -6.03 -18.94 -9.97
CA GLY A 102 -5.09 -17.83 -9.85
C GLY A 102 -5.39 -16.82 -8.74
N TRP A 103 -6.18 -17.21 -7.73
CA TRP A 103 -6.59 -16.35 -6.61
C TRP A 103 -5.46 -15.57 -5.95
N GLY A 104 -4.30 -16.20 -5.71
CA GLY A 104 -3.20 -15.52 -5.03
C GLY A 104 -2.72 -14.26 -5.73
N ARG A 105 -2.64 -14.26 -7.07
CA ARG A 105 -2.23 -13.10 -7.87
C ARG A 105 -3.38 -12.08 -8.02
N ALA A 106 -4.59 -12.57 -8.25
CA ALA A 106 -5.78 -11.75 -8.37
C ALA A 106 -6.04 -10.93 -7.09
N LEU A 107 -6.00 -11.60 -5.93
CA LEU A 107 -6.18 -11.01 -4.61
C LEU A 107 -5.28 -9.78 -4.40
N VAL A 108 -4.01 -9.88 -4.81
CA VAL A 108 -3.05 -8.78 -4.66
C VAL A 108 -3.38 -7.61 -5.56
N ARG A 109 -3.62 -7.87 -6.85
CA ARG A 109 -3.97 -6.83 -7.83
C ARG A 109 -5.24 -6.09 -7.42
N ASP A 110 -6.29 -6.85 -7.12
CA ASP A 110 -7.59 -6.30 -6.73
C ASP A 110 -7.45 -5.50 -5.42
N SER A 111 -6.68 -6.00 -4.45
CA SER A 111 -6.45 -5.28 -3.19
C SER A 111 -5.80 -3.91 -3.38
N VAL A 112 -4.87 -3.76 -4.33
CA VAL A 112 -4.20 -2.48 -4.56
C VAL A 112 -5.20 -1.45 -5.06
N ASP A 113 -5.98 -1.78 -6.08
CA ASP A 113 -6.97 -0.87 -6.66
C ASP A 113 -8.00 -0.43 -5.61
N LEU A 114 -8.43 -1.36 -4.75
CA LEU A 114 -9.39 -1.07 -3.69
C LEU A 114 -8.81 -0.28 -2.51
N LEU A 115 -7.51 -0.43 -2.24
CA LEU A 115 -6.83 0.28 -1.16
C LEU A 115 -6.33 1.68 -1.55
N LEU A 116 -6.23 2.00 -2.85
CA LEU A 116 -5.81 3.32 -3.33
C LEU A 116 -6.57 4.51 -2.69
N PRO A 117 -7.91 4.50 -2.60
CA PRO A 117 -8.67 5.61 -1.99
C PRO A 117 -8.42 5.79 -0.49
N VAL A 118 -8.01 4.71 0.20
CA VAL A 118 -7.70 4.71 1.63
C VAL A 118 -6.25 5.14 1.87
N SER A 119 -5.34 4.71 1.01
CA SER A 119 -3.89 4.96 1.08
C SER A 119 -3.48 6.36 0.65
N ALA A 120 -4.40 7.13 0.05
CA ALA A 120 -4.22 8.53 -0.32
C ALA A 120 -3.98 9.41 0.93
N ALA A 121 -2.75 9.39 1.43
CA ALA A 121 -2.21 10.50 2.20
C ALA A 121 -2.10 11.72 1.27
N ARG A 122 -2.15 12.92 1.87
CA ARG A 122 -2.22 14.23 1.19
C ARG A 122 -1.40 14.24 -0.11
N ALA A 123 -1.95 14.84 -1.16
CA ALA A 123 -1.31 15.00 -2.47
C ALA A 123 0.12 15.59 -2.42
N ASP A 124 0.51 16.22 -1.30
CA ASP A 124 1.86 16.74 -1.04
C ASP A 124 2.94 15.66 -0.80
N GLU A 125 2.58 14.41 -0.45
CA GLU A 125 3.52 13.31 -0.21
C GLU A 125 3.64 12.32 -1.38
N CYS A 126 2.86 12.51 -2.44
CA CYS A 126 2.97 11.68 -3.63
C CYS A 126 4.29 12.07 -4.32
N GLY A 127 5.35 11.33 -3.98
CA GLY A 127 6.68 11.50 -4.54
C GLY A 127 6.59 11.67 -6.05
N ARG A 128 7.26 12.70 -6.56
CA ARG A 128 7.30 13.00 -7.98
C ARG A 128 7.66 11.72 -8.73
N SER A 129 6.69 11.18 -9.47
CA SER A 129 6.90 10.08 -10.40
C SER A 129 8.16 10.38 -11.20
N LEU A 130 9.08 9.42 -11.24
CA LEU A 130 10.40 9.65 -11.80
C LEU A 130 10.25 10.00 -13.29
N GLY A 131 10.35 11.29 -13.62
CA GLY A 131 10.04 11.82 -14.96
C GLY A 131 8.60 11.56 -15.41
N GLY A 132 7.62 11.55 -14.49
CA GLY A 132 6.22 11.27 -14.81
C GLY A 132 5.84 9.79 -14.85
N MET A 133 6.80 8.88 -14.63
CA MET A 133 6.58 7.42 -14.71
C MET A 133 6.35 6.80 -13.33
N ARG A 134 5.43 5.84 -13.28
CA ARG A 134 5.16 5.02 -12.08
C ARG A 134 6.21 3.93 -11.95
N LEU A 135 6.77 3.78 -10.76
CA LEU A 135 7.83 2.81 -10.55
C LEU A 135 7.28 1.40 -10.25
N ARG A 136 7.90 0.40 -10.87
CA ARG A 136 7.71 -1.03 -10.59
C ARG A 136 9.06 -1.62 -10.29
N VAL A 137 9.19 -2.30 -9.17
CA VAL A 137 10.45 -2.96 -8.82
C VAL A 137 10.22 -4.45 -8.64
N LEU A 138 11.07 -5.21 -9.31
CA LEU A 138 11.13 -6.66 -9.25
C LEU A 138 12.55 -7.05 -8.84
N ASP A 139 12.69 -7.50 -7.59
CA ASP A 139 14.00 -7.83 -7.01
C ASP A 139 14.10 -9.33 -6.66
N GLY A 140 14.83 -10.06 -7.49
CA GLY A 140 15.20 -11.47 -7.32
C GLY A 140 16.58 -11.71 -6.68
N THR A 141 17.31 -10.67 -6.23
CA THR A 141 18.70 -10.81 -5.74
C THR A 141 18.89 -11.69 -4.50
N GLY A 142 17.84 -11.86 -3.68
CA GLY A 142 17.84 -12.75 -2.53
C GLY A 142 17.74 -14.25 -2.87
N ASP A 143 17.38 -14.60 -4.10
CA ASP A 143 17.20 -15.99 -4.51
C ASP A 143 18.44 -16.51 -5.24
N ARG A 144 19.34 -17.15 -4.48
CA ARG A 144 20.52 -17.86 -5.04
C ARG A 144 20.15 -18.98 -6.02
N CYS A 145 18.87 -19.36 -6.07
CA CYS A 145 18.31 -20.32 -7.00
C CYS A 145 17.34 -19.67 -8.00
N ALA A 146 17.43 -18.36 -8.23
CA ALA A 146 16.64 -17.68 -9.27
C ALA A 146 16.92 -18.28 -10.67
N PRO A 147 15.91 -18.35 -11.55
CA PRO A 147 16.07 -18.93 -12.88
C PRO A 147 16.92 -18.02 -13.77
N GLY A 148 18.12 -18.49 -14.13
CA GLY A 148 18.94 -17.84 -15.14
C GLY A 148 19.51 -18.86 -16.12
N GLY A 149 19.78 -18.43 -17.35
CA GLY A 149 20.36 -19.27 -18.40
C GLY A 149 21.69 -19.96 -18.05
N ALA A 150 22.40 -19.51 -17.02
CA ALA A 150 23.63 -20.11 -16.50
C ALA A 150 23.44 -21.12 -15.36
N GLY A 151 22.20 -21.34 -14.88
CA GLY A 151 21.91 -22.20 -13.73
C GLY A 151 21.99 -21.50 -12.37
N CYS A 152 21.70 -22.25 -11.29
CA CYS A 152 21.76 -21.77 -9.90
C CYS A 152 23.21 -21.86 -9.34
N ASP A 153 23.67 -20.85 -8.58
CA ASP A 153 24.98 -20.86 -7.93
C ASP A 153 24.94 -21.41 -6.50
N CYS A 154 23.84 -22.04 -6.08
CA CYS A 154 23.69 -22.53 -4.71
C CYS A 154 24.48 -23.82 -4.44
N GLY A 155 25.23 -24.34 -5.43
CA GLY A 155 26.05 -25.55 -5.31
C GLY A 155 25.25 -26.85 -5.18
N ARG A 156 23.96 -26.84 -5.56
CA ARG A 156 23.07 -28.02 -5.54
C ARG A 156 22.66 -28.37 -6.97
N ALA A 157 22.38 -29.64 -7.24
CA ALA A 157 21.73 -30.06 -8.48
C ALA A 157 20.25 -29.62 -8.47
N CYS A 158 20.01 -28.32 -8.68
CA CYS A 158 18.68 -27.69 -8.60
C CYS A 158 17.72 -28.16 -9.71
N ASP A 159 18.25 -28.73 -10.79
CA ASP A 159 17.51 -29.13 -12.00
C ASP A 159 16.89 -30.54 -11.90
N ALA A 160 17.03 -31.22 -10.76
CA ALA A 160 16.46 -32.55 -10.55
C ALA A 160 14.99 -32.46 -10.09
N PRO A 161 14.04 -33.16 -10.76
CA PRO A 161 12.62 -33.16 -10.36
C PRO A 161 12.39 -33.71 -8.93
N ALA A 162 13.35 -34.46 -8.39
CA ALA A 162 13.33 -34.92 -7.00
C ALA A 162 13.44 -33.78 -5.96
N CYS A 163 13.96 -32.61 -6.34
CA CYS A 163 14.04 -31.43 -5.46
C CYS A 163 12.73 -30.63 -5.39
N ASP A 164 11.76 -30.91 -6.26
CA ASP A 164 10.41 -30.31 -6.22
C ASP A 164 9.48 -31.04 -5.22
N ALA A 165 9.86 -32.25 -4.79
CA ALA A 165 9.05 -33.11 -3.91
C ALA A 165 9.48 -33.09 -2.42
N ALA A 166 10.60 -32.44 -2.07
CA ALA A 166 11.02 -32.34 -0.67
C ALA A 166 10.24 -31.21 0.04
N PRO A 167 9.72 -31.43 1.27
CA PRO A 167 9.10 -30.38 2.07
C PRO A 167 10.20 -29.40 2.51
N GLY A 168 10.40 -28.38 1.70
CA GLY A 168 11.37 -27.29 1.86
C GLY A 168 10.99 -26.12 0.95
N PRO A 169 11.72 -24.98 1.00
CA PRO A 169 11.38 -23.73 0.30
C PRO A 169 11.60 -23.79 -1.22
N THR A 170 11.23 -24.90 -1.85
CA THR A 170 11.54 -25.29 -3.23
C THR A 170 10.31 -25.62 -4.06
N GLY A 171 9.09 -25.36 -3.58
CA GLY A 171 7.86 -25.34 -4.39
C GLY A 171 7.73 -24.07 -5.23
N ALA A 172 6.69 -23.97 -6.09
CA ALA A 172 6.39 -22.79 -6.92
C ALA A 172 6.55 -21.49 -6.10
N ARG A 173 7.44 -20.60 -6.55
CA ARG A 173 7.80 -19.38 -5.84
C ARG A 173 7.07 -18.20 -6.46
N MET A 174 6.75 -17.20 -5.64
CA MET A 174 6.21 -15.93 -6.13
C MET A 174 7.26 -14.85 -5.95
N LEU A 175 7.52 -14.07 -7.00
CA LEU A 175 8.28 -12.84 -6.90
C LEU A 175 7.30 -11.66 -6.81
N PRO A 176 7.33 -10.89 -5.71
CA PRO A 176 6.51 -9.69 -5.59
C PRO A 176 7.04 -8.59 -6.50
N VAL A 177 6.12 -7.96 -7.24
CA VAL A 177 6.34 -6.68 -7.89
C VAL A 177 5.79 -5.63 -6.94
N TYR A 178 6.61 -4.67 -6.54
CA TYR A 178 6.19 -3.60 -5.63
C TYR A 178 6.28 -2.23 -6.28
N ASP A 179 5.42 -1.35 -5.80
CA ASP A 179 5.40 0.07 -6.08
C ASP A 179 5.92 0.81 -4.84
N PRO A 180 7.15 1.36 -4.87
CA PRO A 180 7.70 2.10 -3.75
C PRO A 180 6.94 3.39 -3.40
N GLU A 181 6.21 3.99 -4.35
CA GLU A 181 5.43 5.21 -4.11
C GLU A 181 4.14 4.89 -3.34
N LEU A 182 3.51 3.76 -3.67
CA LEU A 182 2.37 3.24 -2.92
C LEU A 182 2.77 2.50 -1.65
N ALA A 183 4.04 2.09 -1.56
CA ALA A 183 4.55 1.15 -0.57
C ALA A 183 3.74 -0.17 -0.52
N MET A 184 3.29 -0.65 -1.68
CA MET A 184 2.45 -1.84 -1.83
C MET A 184 3.05 -2.83 -2.83
N ILE A 185 2.71 -4.10 -2.66
CA ILE A 185 2.93 -5.17 -3.64
C ILE A 185 1.76 -5.10 -4.62
N VAL A 186 2.07 -4.84 -5.89
CA VAL A 186 1.09 -4.59 -6.96
C VAL A 186 0.86 -5.82 -7.84
N ASP A 187 1.77 -6.78 -7.82
CA ASP A 187 1.59 -8.05 -8.50
C ASP A 187 2.43 -9.15 -7.85
N LEU A 188 2.07 -10.41 -8.11
CA LEU A 188 2.88 -11.57 -7.79
C LEU A 188 3.14 -12.35 -9.08
N LEU A 189 4.41 -12.49 -9.44
CA LEU A 189 4.82 -13.26 -10.61
C LEU A 189 5.19 -14.69 -10.21
N PRO A 190 4.55 -15.72 -10.79
CA PRO A 190 4.91 -17.10 -10.54
C PRO A 190 6.26 -17.43 -11.16
N VAL A 191 7.10 -18.07 -10.35
CA VAL A 191 8.44 -18.51 -10.69
C VAL A 191 8.57 -19.99 -10.38
N GLU A 192 8.66 -20.76 -11.45
CA GLU A 192 8.97 -22.19 -11.39
C GLU A 192 10.39 -22.43 -11.95
N ARG A 193 10.96 -23.59 -11.61
CA ARG A 193 12.35 -23.91 -11.99
C ARG A 193 12.43 -24.49 -13.39
N GLY A 194 13.51 -24.18 -14.10
CA GLY A 194 13.83 -24.75 -15.41
C GLY A 194 13.52 -23.84 -16.60
N ARG A 195 14.19 -24.10 -17.74
CA ARG A 195 14.19 -23.22 -18.93
C ARG A 195 12.82 -22.97 -19.54
N GLN A 196 11.88 -23.92 -19.45
CA GLN A 196 10.51 -23.71 -19.95
C GLN A 196 9.73 -22.72 -19.07
N HIS A 197 9.99 -22.74 -17.77
CA HIS A 197 9.35 -21.85 -16.79
C HIS A 197 9.98 -20.44 -16.79
N GLU A 198 11.23 -20.29 -17.21
CA GLU A 198 11.86 -18.98 -17.45
C GLU A 198 11.13 -18.19 -18.54
N ARG A 199 10.73 -18.85 -19.63
CA ARG A 199 9.90 -18.22 -20.68
C ARG A 199 8.49 -17.88 -20.19
N ALA A 200 7.88 -18.75 -19.40
CA ALA A 200 6.58 -18.50 -18.80
C ALA A 200 6.62 -17.30 -17.86
N PHE A 201 7.67 -17.18 -17.04
CA PHE A 201 7.90 -16.03 -16.18
C PHE A 201 8.06 -14.73 -16.99
N VAL A 202 8.91 -14.74 -18.02
CA VAL A 202 9.11 -13.56 -18.88
C VAL A 202 7.80 -13.18 -19.58
N GLY A 203 7.03 -14.15 -20.10
CA GLY A 203 5.70 -13.90 -20.65
C GLY A 203 4.77 -13.24 -19.61
N ALA A 204 4.69 -13.83 -18.42
CA ALA A 204 3.88 -13.31 -17.33
C ALA A 204 4.29 -11.91 -16.86
N LEU A 205 5.59 -11.57 -16.90
CA LEU A 205 6.14 -10.23 -16.64
C LEU A 205 5.72 -9.25 -17.74
N LEU A 206 5.94 -9.58 -19.01
CA LEU A 206 5.66 -8.69 -20.13
C LEU A 206 4.18 -8.33 -20.25
N GLU A 207 3.27 -9.25 -19.88
CA GLU A 207 1.82 -9.00 -19.81
C GLU A 207 1.43 -7.94 -18.78
N THR A 208 2.26 -7.73 -17.75
CA THR A 208 2.00 -6.74 -16.68
C THR A 208 2.40 -5.33 -17.03
N VAL A 209 3.34 -5.17 -17.98
CA VAL A 209 3.93 -3.87 -18.28
C VAL A 209 2.84 -2.94 -18.84
N ARG A 210 2.66 -1.77 -18.21
CA ARG A 210 1.71 -0.74 -18.65
C ARG A 210 2.41 0.54 -19.11
N PRO A 211 1.87 1.25 -20.13
CA PRO A 211 2.38 2.54 -20.57
C PRO A 211 2.53 3.53 -19.41
N GLY A 212 3.67 4.24 -19.40
CA GLY A 212 4.00 5.21 -18.35
C GLY A 212 4.59 4.57 -17.07
N GLU A 213 4.96 3.30 -17.09
CA GLU A 213 5.70 2.66 -15.99
C GLU A 213 7.20 2.56 -16.28
N LEU A 214 8.00 2.64 -15.21
CA LEU A 214 9.42 2.32 -15.20
C LEU A 214 9.63 1.05 -14.37
N TRP A 215 10.19 0.02 -15.00
CA TRP A 215 10.49 -1.26 -14.35
C TRP A 215 11.97 -1.35 -13.98
N ILE A 216 12.26 -1.54 -12.69
CA ILE A 216 13.59 -1.90 -12.22
C ILE A 216 13.59 -3.40 -11.96
N VAL A 217 14.41 -4.11 -12.72
CA VAL A 217 14.54 -5.57 -12.59
C VAL A 217 15.97 -5.87 -12.15
N ASP A 218 16.09 -6.31 -10.90
CA ASP A 218 17.35 -6.73 -10.30
C ASP A 218 17.26 -8.23 -9.98
N GLY A 219 18.11 -9.05 -10.59
CA GLY A 219 18.08 -10.49 -10.40
C GLY A 219 18.73 -11.24 -11.56
N ARG A 220 18.80 -12.56 -11.44
CA ARG A 220 19.22 -13.45 -12.52
C ARG A 220 17.98 -13.85 -13.28
N PHE A 221 17.75 -13.22 -14.44
CA PHE A 221 16.65 -13.53 -15.35
C PHE A 221 17.18 -13.61 -16.78
N ASP A 222 16.43 -14.21 -17.70
CA ASP A 222 16.73 -14.16 -19.14
C ASP A 222 16.57 -12.73 -19.69
N ILE A 223 17.65 -11.95 -19.60
CA ILE A 223 17.68 -10.55 -20.07
C ILE A 223 17.42 -10.49 -21.58
N ASP A 224 17.90 -11.48 -22.34
CA ASP A 224 17.73 -11.51 -23.79
C ASP A 224 16.25 -11.70 -24.16
N ALA A 225 15.53 -12.58 -23.46
CA ALA A 225 14.09 -12.76 -23.65
C ALA A 225 13.28 -11.52 -23.21
N ILE A 226 13.62 -10.90 -22.07
CA ILE A 226 12.95 -9.68 -21.58
C ILE A 226 13.12 -8.54 -22.59
N VAL A 227 14.34 -8.32 -23.07
CA VAL A 227 14.66 -7.23 -24.01
C VAL A 227 13.96 -7.43 -25.35
N THR A 228 13.98 -8.66 -25.89
CA THR A 228 13.38 -8.97 -27.19
C THR A 228 11.84 -8.89 -27.13
N GLY A 229 11.24 -9.28 -26.01
CA GLY A 229 9.79 -9.27 -25.81
C GLY A 229 9.22 -7.94 -25.28
N TRP A 230 10.06 -6.96 -24.93
CA TRP A 230 9.61 -5.75 -24.27
C TRP A 230 8.59 -4.94 -25.10
N PRO A 231 7.44 -4.51 -24.53
CA PRO A 231 6.45 -3.74 -25.26
C PRO A 231 7.00 -2.38 -25.73
N ARG A 232 7.17 -2.22 -27.05
CA ARG A 232 7.82 -1.03 -27.66
C ARG A 232 7.09 0.31 -27.45
N ARG A 233 5.81 0.28 -27.03
CA ARG A 233 4.97 1.49 -26.86
C ARG A 233 4.45 1.68 -25.45
N GLY A 234 5.03 1.01 -24.46
CA GLY A 234 4.32 0.83 -23.19
C GLY A 234 5.13 0.69 -21.93
N GLY A 235 6.43 0.94 -21.87
CA GLY A 235 7.12 0.93 -20.57
C GLY A 235 8.61 1.19 -20.70
N ALA A 236 9.18 1.84 -19.69
CA ALA A 236 10.62 1.96 -19.55
C ALA A 236 11.16 0.85 -18.64
N PHE A 237 12.43 0.50 -18.80
CA PHE A 237 13.09 -0.47 -17.95
C PHE A 237 14.52 -0.07 -17.58
N VAL A 238 14.97 -0.62 -16.46
CA VAL A 238 16.36 -0.65 -15.98
C VAL A 238 16.62 -2.09 -15.55
N LEU A 239 17.30 -2.85 -16.40
CA LEU A 239 17.63 -4.25 -16.17
C LEU A 239 19.08 -4.36 -15.73
N ARG A 240 19.34 -5.03 -14.61
CA ARG A 240 20.70 -5.41 -14.25
C ARG A 240 21.17 -6.58 -15.13
N ALA A 241 22.35 -6.45 -15.72
CA ALA A 241 22.89 -7.37 -16.73
C ALA A 241 24.33 -7.81 -16.37
N ASP A 242 24.51 -8.31 -15.15
CA ASP A 242 25.79 -8.81 -14.66
C ASP A 242 26.24 -10.01 -15.53
N GLY A 243 27.16 -9.77 -16.48
CA GLY A 243 27.66 -10.80 -17.41
C GLY A 243 27.49 -10.51 -18.91
N GLY A 244 26.83 -9.41 -19.28
CA GLY A 244 26.58 -9.03 -20.67
C GLY A 244 25.38 -9.76 -21.31
N THR A 245 24.86 -9.20 -22.41
CA THR A 245 23.63 -9.65 -23.09
C THR A 245 23.93 -10.02 -24.53
N ALA A 246 23.63 -11.26 -24.97
CA ALA A 246 23.89 -11.69 -26.35
C ALA A 246 22.91 -11.07 -27.34
N ALA A 247 21.73 -10.65 -26.88
CA ALA A 247 20.72 -9.99 -27.71
C ALA A 247 21.07 -8.54 -28.08
N CYS A 248 22.12 -7.93 -27.50
CA CYS A 248 22.48 -6.54 -27.77
C CYS A 248 23.80 -6.44 -28.55
N ARG A 249 23.75 -5.79 -29.72
CA ARG A 249 24.94 -5.44 -30.52
C ARG A 249 25.39 -4.01 -30.23
N PRO A 250 26.69 -3.74 -30.01
CA PRO A 250 27.17 -2.37 -29.84
C PRO A 250 27.00 -1.57 -31.13
N LEU A 251 26.45 -0.36 -31.02
CA LEU A 251 26.26 0.57 -32.15
C LEU A 251 27.36 1.64 -32.21
N GLY A 252 28.17 1.77 -31.15
CA GLY A 252 29.25 2.75 -31.07
C GLY A 252 30.24 2.44 -29.96
N GLY A 253 31.21 3.32 -29.75
CA GLY A 253 32.18 3.22 -28.66
C GLY A 253 31.58 3.56 -27.29
N TRP A 254 32.31 3.23 -26.23
CA TRP A 254 31.99 3.68 -24.88
C TRP A 254 32.20 5.18 -24.73
N ARG A 255 31.31 5.83 -24.00
CA ARG A 255 31.38 7.24 -23.62
C ARG A 255 31.44 7.34 -22.09
N GLU A 256 32.40 8.08 -21.57
CA GLU A 256 32.48 8.36 -20.13
C GLU A 256 31.31 9.27 -19.73
N ALA A 257 30.59 8.89 -18.68
CA ALA A 257 29.47 9.63 -18.11
C ALA A 257 29.82 10.34 -16.79
N GLY A 258 30.90 9.90 -16.13
CA GLY A 258 31.46 10.55 -14.94
C GLY A 258 31.52 9.63 -13.72
N PRO A 259 32.05 10.14 -12.59
CA PRO A 259 32.20 9.36 -11.37
C PRO A 259 30.87 9.20 -10.62
N LEU A 260 30.68 8.04 -9.97
CA LEU A 260 29.54 7.73 -9.11
C LEU A 260 29.97 6.79 -7.96
N ASP A 261 29.73 7.19 -6.71
CA ASP A 261 29.89 6.37 -5.49
C ASP A 261 31.19 5.54 -5.45
N GLY A 262 32.33 6.20 -5.69
CA GLY A 262 33.64 5.54 -5.68
C GLY A 262 33.90 4.61 -6.86
N GLY A 263 33.25 4.84 -8.00
CA GLY A 263 33.49 4.16 -9.29
C GLY A 263 33.27 5.10 -10.48
N ASP A 264 33.62 4.65 -11.67
CA ASP A 264 33.42 5.39 -12.92
C ASP A 264 32.26 4.80 -13.71
N VAL A 265 31.40 5.67 -14.25
CA VAL A 265 30.26 5.30 -15.08
C VAL A 265 30.57 5.62 -16.53
N ARG A 266 30.30 4.65 -17.40
CA ARG A 266 30.36 4.80 -18.85
C ARG A 266 29.10 4.25 -19.50
N GLU A 267 28.73 4.79 -20.65
CA GLU A 267 27.57 4.36 -21.42
C GLU A 267 27.94 4.02 -22.87
N GLN A 268 27.14 3.15 -23.48
CA GLN A 268 27.27 2.72 -24.86
C GLN A 268 25.88 2.51 -25.46
N ALA A 269 25.66 3.02 -26.67
CA ALA A 269 24.45 2.72 -27.43
C ALA A 269 24.53 1.29 -27.98
N VAL A 270 23.46 0.51 -27.79
CA VAL A 270 23.35 -0.87 -28.27
C VAL A 270 22.04 -1.06 -29.02
N GLY A 271 22.02 -1.92 -30.03
CA GLY A 271 20.82 -2.28 -30.77
C GLY A 271 20.39 -3.70 -30.44
N ILE A 272 19.09 -3.97 -30.47
CA ILE A 272 18.56 -5.33 -30.33
C ILE A 272 18.86 -6.13 -31.60
N ALA A 273 19.37 -7.36 -31.44
CA ALA A 273 19.69 -8.25 -32.56
C ALA A 273 18.41 -8.66 -33.31
N GLY A 274 18.39 -8.48 -34.63
CA GLY A 274 17.25 -8.83 -35.49
C GLY A 274 16.21 -7.72 -35.71
N ASP A 275 16.35 -6.56 -35.06
CA ASP A 275 15.46 -5.41 -35.27
C ASP A 275 16.10 -4.39 -36.23
N ALA A 276 15.46 -4.16 -37.38
CA ALA A 276 15.94 -3.24 -38.42
C ALA A 276 15.40 -1.81 -38.28
N GLU A 277 14.41 -1.59 -37.40
CA GLU A 277 13.81 -0.28 -37.15
C GLU A 277 14.58 0.54 -36.10
N ALA A 278 14.64 1.87 -36.30
CA ALA A 278 15.29 2.84 -35.42
C ALA A 278 14.73 2.88 -33.98
N GLY A 279 13.59 2.23 -33.72
CA GLY A 279 12.96 2.11 -32.39
C GLY A 279 13.63 1.12 -31.43
N GLY A 280 14.65 0.37 -31.86
CA GLY A 280 15.34 -0.67 -31.08
C GLY A 280 16.68 -0.26 -30.45
N THR A 281 16.96 1.05 -30.29
CA THR A 281 18.20 1.51 -29.66
C THR A 281 18.05 1.56 -28.14
N LEU A 282 18.89 0.81 -27.45
CA LEU A 282 19.01 0.77 -25.99
C LEU A 282 20.34 1.40 -25.55
N ARG A 283 20.45 1.65 -24.25
CA ARG A 283 21.68 2.10 -23.61
C ARG A 283 22.18 1.01 -22.67
N ARG A 284 23.44 0.61 -22.86
CA ARG A 284 24.19 -0.18 -21.90
C ARG A 284 25.04 0.77 -21.06
N ILE A 285 24.86 0.72 -19.75
CA ILE A 285 25.59 1.55 -18.79
C ILE A 285 26.40 0.63 -17.88
N GLU A 286 27.67 0.93 -17.69
CA GLU A 286 28.55 0.17 -16.80
C GLU A 286 29.13 1.08 -15.73
N TRP A 287 29.07 0.59 -14.49
CA TRP A 287 29.79 1.15 -13.36
C TRP A 287 30.94 0.24 -13.00
N ARG A 288 32.12 0.82 -12.80
CA ARG A 288 33.31 0.11 -12.34
C ARG A 288 33.78 0.70 -11.03
N GLY A 289 33.74 -0.07 -9.96
CA GLY A 289 34.23 0.37 -8.66
C GLY A 289 35.74 0.55 -8.67
N HIS A 290 36.25 1.59 -8.00
CA HIS A 290 37.69 1.72 -7.79
C HIS A 290 38.13 0.57 -6.86
N GLY A 291 38.87 -0.39 -7.41
CA GLY A 291 39.37 -1.53 -6.63
C GLY A 291 40.44 -1.06 -5.64
N PHE A 292 40.29 -1.40 -4.36
CA PHE A 292 41.38 -1.29 -3.41
C PHE A 292 42.24 -2.57 -3.48
N GLY A 293 43.56 -2.41 -3.67
CA GLY A 293 44.53 -3.50 -3.46
C GLY A 293 44.53 -4.64 -4.50
N GLY A 294 44.51 -4.35 -5.80
CA GLY A 294 44.77 -5.36 -6.85
C GLY A 294 43.69 -6.43 -7.05
N HIS A 295 42.52 -6.28 -6.40
CA HIS A 295 41.35 -7.14 -6.62
C HIS A 295 40.56 -6.64 -7.84
N SER A 296 39.92 -7.55 -8.58
CA SER A 296 39.08 -7.17 -9.73
C SER A 296 38.00 -6.18 -9.30
N SER A 297 38.00 -5.00 -9.91
CA SER A 297 36.95 -3.99 -9.76
C SER A 297 35.58 -4.62 -9.93
N ALA A 298 34.72 -4.48 -8.91
CA ALA A 298 33.32 -4.88 -9.02
C ALA A 298 32.69 -4.07 -10.16
N THR A 299 32.20 -4.77 -11.19
CA THR A 299 31.53 -4.15 -12.33
C THR A 299 30.05 -4.47 -12.25
N VAL A 300 29.22 -3.44 -12.38
CA VAL A 300 27.76 -3.58 -12.51
C VAL A 300 27.38 -3.06 -13.88
N ALA A 301 26.69 -3.87 -14.65
CA ALA A 301 26.19 -3.51 -15.97
C ALA A 301 24.66 -3.41 -15.95
N VAL A 302 24.15 -2.42 -16.66
CA VAL A 302 22.72 -2.09 -16.71
C VAL A 302 22.32 -1.88 -18.17
N LEU A 303 21.14 -2.37 -18.54
CA LEU A 303 20.52 -2.13 -19.83
C LEU A 303 19.22 -1.33 -19.63
N THR A 304 19.01 -0.31 -20.45
CA THR A 304 17.81 0.54 -20.36
C THR A 304 17.36 1.05 -21.73
N ASN A 305 16.06 1.28 -21.87
CA ASN A 305 15.46 2.03 -22.99
C ASN A 305 15.15 3.50 -22.61
N LEU A 306 15.61 3.98 -21.45
CA LEU A 306 15.40 5.36 -21.02
C LEU A 306 16.18 6.35 -21.89
N PRO A 307 15.57 7.45 -22.34
CA PRO A 307 16.26 8.47 -23.11
C PRO A 307 17.33 9.18 -22.26
N VAL A 308 18.38 9.70 -22.91
CA VAL A 308 19.47 10.44 -22.24
C VAL A 308 18.96 11.68 -21.51
N GLU A 309 17.99 12.38 -22.09
CA GLU A 309 17.25 13.45 -21.44
C GLU A 309 15.81 12.98 -21.26
N PRO A 310 15.28 12.91 -20.02
CA PRO A 310 15.81 13.50 -18.79
C PRO A 310 16.72 12.57 -17.93
N PHE A 311 17.07 11.36 -18.39
CA PHE A 311 17.76 10.36 -17.56
C PHE A 311 19.24 10.17 -17.92
N ASP A 312 20.11 10.85 -17.19
CA ASP A 312 21.55 10.68 -17.35
C ASP A 312 22.02 9.27 -16.89
N ALA A 313 23.18 8.83 -17.37
CA ALA A 313 23.67 7.48 -17.09
C ALA A 313 23.94 7.24 -15.59
N CYS A 314 24.36 8.27 -14.86
CA CYS A 314 24.61 8.20 -13.43
C CYS A 314 23.30 8.04 -12.64
N GLN A 315 22.22 8.71 -13.03
CA GLN A 315 20.89 8.58 -12.47
C GLN A 315 20.34 7.17 -12.67
N VAL A 316 20.42 6.64 -13.90
CA VAL A 316 20.00 5.26 -14.19
C VAL A 316 20.80 4.26 -13.35
N MET A 317 22.11 4.44 -13.26
CA MET A 317 22.97 3.57 -12.46
C MET A 317 22.65 3.66 -10.95
N ARG A 318 22.33 4.85 -10.42
CA ARG A 318 21.86 5.00 -9.03
C ARG A 318 20.58 4.22 -8.77
N LEU A 319 19.63 4.24 -9.71
CA LEU A 319 18.38 3.46 -9.60
C LEU A 319 18.65 1.96 -9.59
N ALA A 320 19.53 1.48 -10.47
CA ALA A 320 19.89 0.07 -10.55
C ALA A 320 20.64 -0.45 -9.31
N ARG A 321 21.50 0.38 -8.70
CA ARG A 321 22.28 0.00 -7.51
C ARG A 321 21.56 0.24 -6.19
N ARG A 322 20.41 0.90 -6.21
CA ARG A 322 19.63 1.17 -4.99
C ARG A 322 19.13 -0.15 -4.41
N ARG A 323 19.33 -0.34 -3.10
CA ARG A 323 18.78 -1.48 -2.37
C ARG A 323 17.30 -1.25 -2.11
N TRP A 324 16.48 -1.54 -3.10
CA TRP A 324 15.05 -1.23 -3.04
C TRP A 324 14.32 -1.96 -1.90
N ARG A 325 14.78 -3.15 -1.49
CA ARG A 325 14.27 -3.86 -0.30
C ARG A 325 14.43 -3.07 1.00
N GLU A 326 15.45 -2.23 1.12
CA GLU A 326 15.71 -1.42 2.32
C GLU A 326 14.85 -0.13 2.34
N VAL A 327 14.19 0.20 1.23
CA VAL A 327 13.32 1.38 1.09
C VAL A 327 11.88 1.05 1.49
N LEU A 328 11.52 -0.22 1.45
CA LEU A 328 10.19 -0.71 1.77
C LEU A 328 9.90 -0.62 3.27
N PRO A 329 8.64 -0.41 3.67
CA PRO A 329 8.27 -0.32 5.09
C PRO A 329 8.49 -1.63 5.85
N PHE A 330 8.40 -2.77 5.16
CA PHE A 330 8.53 -4.11 5.75
C PHE A 330 9.36 -5.04 4.86
N PRO A 331 10.02 -6.06 5.43
CA PRO A 331 10.69 -7.11 4.67
C PRO A 331 9.71 -7.87 3.77
N LEU A 332 10.21 -8.32 2.62
CA LEU A 332 9.45 -9.12 1.65
C LEU A 332 9.59 -10.63 1.88
N ASP A 333 10.56 -11.07 2.69
CA ASP A 333 10.79 -12.47 3.05
C ASP A 333 9.49 -13.27 3.39
N PRO A 334 8.54 -12.70 4.17
CA PRO A 334 7.22 -13.29 4.43
C PRO A 334 6.41 -13.72 3.20
N VAL A 335 6.54 -12.99 2.09
CA VAL A 335 5.69 -13.15 0.91
C VAL A 335 6.19 -14.29 0.02
N PHE A 336 7.48 -14.58 0.07
CA PHE A 336 8.07 -15.64 -0.76
C PHE A 336 7.60 -17.02 -0.28
N GLY A 337 6.95 -17.78 -1.18
CA GLY A 337 6.66 -19.20 -1.01
C GLY A 337 5.75 -19.55 0.19
N GLY A 338 4.99 -18.60 0.71
CA GLY A 338 4.13 -18.81 1.88
C GLY A 338 4.89 -19.16 3.15
N THR A 339 6.15 -18.75 3.29
CA THR A 339 7.02 -19.07 4.44
C THR A 339 6.45 -18.67 5.80
N LEU A 340 5.52 -17.71 5.82
CA LEU A 340 4.73 -17.34 7.00
C LEU A 340 3.89 -18.49 7.57
N PHE A 341 3.40 -19.37 6.71
CA PHE A 341 2.44 -20.40 7.05
C PHE A 341 3.16 -21.76 7.15
N GLY A 342 3.05 -22.42 8.31
CA GLY A 342 3.76 -23.67 8.54
C GLY A 342 3.17 -24.82 7.73
N GLY A 343 3.97 -25.47 6.87
CA GLY A 343 3.57 -26.71 6.19
C GLY A 343 2.51 -26.55 5.09
N VAL A 344 2.53 -25.43 4.36
CA VAL A 344 1.63 -25.23 3.20
C VAL A 344 1.99 -26.22 2.07
N PRO A 345 1.03 -27.00 1.55
CA PRO A 345 1.27 -27.86 0.39
C PRO A 345 1.47 -27.04 -0.89
N ALA A 346 2.28 -27.56 -1.83
CA ALA A 346 2.65 -26.87 -3.07
C ALA A 346 1.45 -26.28 -3.85
N ARG A 347 0.32 -27.00 -3.89
CA ARG A 347 -0.91 -26.53 -4.54
C ARG A 347 -1.43 -25.20 -3.98
N ALA A 348 -1.28 -24.97 -2.68
CA ALA A 348 -1.79 -23.80 -1.97
C ALA A 348 -0.74 -22.70 -1.76
N SER A 349 0.51 -22.91 -2.19
CA SER A 349 1.62 -21.95 -2.00
C SER A 349 1.36 -20.60 -2.67
N LEU A 350 0.71 -20.60 -3.84
CA LEU A 350 0.35 -19.36 -4.55
C LEU A 350 -0.66 -18.54 -3.73
N LEU A 351 -1.67 -19.21 -3.16
CA LEU A 351 -2.65 -18.55 -2.30
C LEU A 351 -1.96 -18.02 -1.03
N ALA A 352 -1.11 -18.82 -0.39
CA ALA A 352 -0.35 -18.41 0.79
C ALA A 352 0.45 -17.11 0.54
N SER A 353 1.18 -17.04 -0.57
CA SER A 353 1.87 -15.81 -0.98
C SER A 353 0.91 -14.65 -1.25
N GLY A 354 -0.26 -14.91 -1.84
CA GLY A 354 -1.31 -13.91 -2.03
C GLY A 354 -1.83 -13.33 -0.71
N ILE A 355 -2.12 -14.18 0.28
CA ILE A 355 -2.57 -13.76 1.61
C ILE A 355 -1.49 -12.96 2.33
N ALA A 356 -0.22 -13.40 2.24
CA ALA A 356 0.91 -12.66 2.78
C ALA A 356 1.05 -11.26 2.16
N ALA A 357 0.86 -11.14 0.84
CA ALA A 357 0.93 -9.87 0.13
C ALA A 357 -0.28 -8.97 0.42
N LEU A 358 -1.49 -9.53 0.56
CA LEU A 358 -2.67 -8.81 1.05
C LEU A 358 -2.42 -8.20 2.43
N ALA A 359 -1.91 -9.02 3.36
CA ALA A 359 -1.54 -8.59 4.70
C ALA A 359 -0.47 -7.49 4.68
N TYR A 360 0.54 -7.63 3.83
CA TYR A 360 1.56 -6.59 3.62
C TYR A 360 0.94 -5.26 3.18
N ASN A 361 0.07 -5.29 2.15
CA ASN A 361 -0.57 -4.10 1.62
C ASN A 361 -1.45 -3.42 2.67
N ALA A 362 -2.32 -4.18 3.34
CA ALA A 362 -3.17 -3.67 4.41
C ALA A 362 -2.34 -3.03 5.53
N PHE A 363 -1.25 -3.69 5.95
CA PHE A 363 -0.37 -3.18 7.00
C PHE A 363 0.37 -1.90 6.60
N SER A 364 0.83 -1.83 5.34
CA SER A 364 1.48 -0.65 4.78
C SER A 364 0.54 0.55 4.76
N VAL A 365 -0.70 0.34 4.30
CA VAL A 365 -1.74 1.38 4.30
C VAL A 365 -2.03 1.86 5.71
N MET A 366 -2.24 0.96 6.67
CA MET A 366 -2.48 1.33 8.07
C MET A 366 -1.33 2.18 8.64
N THR A 367 -0.09 1.75 8.42
CA THR A 367 1.11 2.45 8.93
C THR A 367 1.24 3.83 8.31
N ARG A 368 1.02 3.96 7.00
CA ARG A 368 1.07 5.23 6.27
C ARG A 368 -0.05 6.18 6.70
N VAL A 369 -1.28 5.66 6.89
CA VAL A 369 -2.41 6.48 7.34
C VAL A 369 -2.17 7.00 8.77
N VAL A 370 -1.67 6.16 9.69
CA VAL A 370 -1.31 6.60 11.05
C VAL A 370 -0.16 7.62 11.03
N GLY A 371 0.90 7.37 10.26
CA GLY A 371 2.01 8.30 10.11
C GLY A 371 1.57 9.67 9.59
N GLY A 372 0.79 9.69 8.51
CA GLY A 372 0.29 10.92 7.88
C GLY A 372 -0.74 11.67 8.73
N ALA A 373 -1.58 10.97 9.50
CA ALA A 373 -2.57 11.59 10.38
C ALA A 373 -1.94 12.29 11.59
N LEU A 374 -0.82 11.77 12.10
CA LEU A 374 -0.22 12.22 13.35
C LEU A 374 1.01 13.13 13.18
N GLY A 375 1.55 13.26 11.97
CA GLY A 375 2.74 14.09 11.69
C GLY A 375 3.93 13.69 12.58
N LEU A 376 4.18 12.38 12.67
CA LEU A 376 5.16 11.81 13.61
C LEU A 376 6.60 12.18 13.23
N ASP A 377 7.46 12.30 14.24
CA ASP A 377 8.89 12.29 14.00
C ASP A 377 9.37 10.87 13.62
N GLU A 378 10.55 10.78 13.02
CA GLU A 378 11.12 9.52 12.55
C GLU A 378 11.13 8.40 13.62
N ARG A 379 11.37 8.76 14.89
CA ARG A 379 11.43 7.78 15.99
C ARG A 379 10.06 7.23 16.36
N ASP A 380 9.04 8.07 16.39
CA ASP A 380 7.67 7.64 16.64
C ASP A 380 7.10 6.90 15.42
N ALA A 381 7.44 7.32 14.20
CA ALA A 381 7.06 6.64 12.96
C ALA A 381 7.58 5.19 12.91
N GLN A 382 8.84 4.97 13.31
CA GLN A 382 9.43 3.62 13.40
C GLN A 382 8.72 2.70 14.40
N ARG A 383 7.97 3.24 15.37
CA ARG A 383 7.20 2.47 16.37
C ARG A 383 5.76 2.16 15.94
N VAL A 384 5.26 2.83 14.90
CA VAL A 384 3.88 2.63 14.43
C VAL A 384 3.62 1.16 14.08
N PRO A 385 4.49 0.48 13.29
CA PRO A 385 4.24 -0.92 12.93
C PRO A 385 4.11 -1.85 14.13
N SER A 386 5.07 -1.77 15.08
CA SER A 386 5.07 -2.62 16.27
C SER A 386 3.84 -2.35 17.14
N HIS A 387 3.46 -1.08 17.29
CA HIS A 387 2.31 -0.69 18.08
C HIS A 387 0.98 -1.19 17.48
N ILE A 388 0.81 -1.09 16.16
CA ILE A 388 -0.35 -1.64 15.46
C ILE A 388 -0.40 -3.16 15.67
N ALA A 389 0.70 -3.86 15.40
CA ALA A 389 0.74 -5.33 15.48
C ALA A 389 0.49 -5.86 16.90
N GLU A 390 1.06 -5.24 17.93
CA GLU A 390 0.82 -5.59 19.34
C GLU A 390 -0.66 -5.43 19.72
N GLY A 391 -1.27 -4.30 19.33
CA GLY A 391 -2.68 -4.04 19.58
C GLY A 391 -3.60 -5.03 18.86
N VAL A 392 -3.28 -5.35 17.61
CA VAL A 392 -4.02 -6.32 16.79
C VAL A 392 -3.93 -7.73 17.37
N ALA A 393 -2.71 -8.20 17.65
CA ALA A 393 -2.47 -9.52 18.24
C ALA A 393 -3.21 -9.69 19.58
N ALA A 394 -3.24 -8.64 20.41
CA ALA A 394 -3.85 -8.70 21.72
C ALA A 394 -5.40 -8.72 21.70
N THR A 395 -6.04 -8.16 20.67
CA THR A 395 -7.48 -7.82 20.76
C THR A 395 -8.34 -8.25 19.57
N TYR A 396 -7.77 -8.63 18.41
CA TYR A 396 -8.57 -8.92 17.21
C TYR A 396 -9.54 -10.11 17.39
N ALA A 397 -9.04 -11.25 17.89
CA ALA A 397 -9.90 -12.42 18.14
C ALA A 397 -11.03 -12.12 19.14
N GLY A 398 -10.72 -11.37 20.21
CA GLY A 398 -11.72 -10.92 21.18
C GLY A 398 -12.74 -9.95 20.58
N MET A 399 -12.31 -9.08 19.66
CA MET A 399 -13.19 -8.19 18.92
C MET A 399 -14.17 -8.98 18.04
N MET A 400 -13.70 -10.01 17.32
CA MET A 400 -14.57 -10.83 16.47
C MET A 400 -15.57 -11.68 17.27
N ILE A 401 -15.27 -12.01 18.52
CA ILE A 401 -16.24 -12.64 19.45
C ILE A 401 -17.31 -11.61 19.89
N ALA A 402 -16.90 -10.37 20.17
CA ALA A 402 -17.79 -9.32 20.68
C ALA A 402 -18.63 -8.64 19.58
N LEU A 403 -18.08 -8.56 18.37
CA LEU A 403 -18.64 -7.94 17.16
C LEU A 403 -18.65 -9.01 16.05
N PRO A 404 -19.73 -9.82 15.94
CA PRO A 404 -19.78 -10.92 14.98
C PRO A 404 -19.74 -10.40 13.53
N PRO A 405 -19.41 -11.27 12.55
CA PRO A 405 -19.29 -10.91 11.14
C PRO A 405 -20.47 -10.07 10.59
N ASP A 406 -21.71 -10.42 10.93
CA ASP A 406 -22.93 -9.68 10.56
C ASP A 406 -22.88 -8.19 10.90
N TRP A 407 -22.21 -7.81 12.00
CA TRP A 407 -22.10 -6.42 12.40
C TRP A 407 -21.28 -5.59 11.40
N TRP A 408 -20.28 -6.22 10.77
CA TRP A 408 -19.35 -5.58 9.85
C TRP A 408 -19.90 -5.43 8.42
N ARG A 409 -20.96 -6.16 8.06
CA ARG A 409 -21.61 -6.08 6.73
C ARG A 409 -22.11 -4.68 6.36
N ARG A 410 -22.29 -3.80 7.35
CA ARG A 410 -22.62 -2.38 7.12
C ARG A 410 -21.55 -1.61 6.34
N TYR A 411 -20.29 -2.07 6.39
CA TYR A 411 -19.16 -1.40 5.76
C TYR A 411 -18.89 -1.88 4.34
N ASP A 412 -19.37 -3.07 3.99
CA ASP A 412 -19.22 -3.73 2.68
C ASP A 412 -19.73 -2.81 1.55
N ARG A 413 -20.89 -2.17 1.76
CA ARG A 413 -21.53 -1.29 0.78
C ARG A 413 -20.99 0.15 0.74
N LEU A 414 -20.02 0.50 1.58
CA LEU A 414 -19.54 1.87 1.66
C LEU A 414 -18.56 2.18 0.53
N PRO A 415 -18.62 3.39 -0.08
CA PRO A 415 -17.58 3.83 -0.99
C PRO A 415 -16.21 3.83 -0.30
N ALA A 416 -15.16 3.36 -1.00
CA ALA A 416 -13.81 3.29 -0.45
C ALA A 416 -13.29 4.64 0.10
N ALA A 417 -13.71 5.77 -0.47
CA ALA A 417 -13.36 7.10 0.04
C ALA A 417 -13.94 7.38 1.44
N THR A 418 -15.19 6.95 1.68
CA THR A 418 -15.87 7.05 2.97
C THR A 418 -15.19 6.15 4.00
N LEU A 419 -14.93 4.90 3.63
CA LEU A 419 -14.24 3.96 4.51
C LEU A 419 -12.82 4.43 4.85
N GLY A 420 -12.12 5.03 3.88
CA GLY A 420 -10.84 5.71 4.10
C GLY A 420 -10.92 6.90 5.06
N GLN A 421 -12.04 7.64 5.08
CA GLN A 421 -12.25 8.69 6.08
C GLN A 421 -12.40 8.11 7.48
N ILE A 422 -13.15 7.02 7.64
CA ILE A 422 -13.31 6.34 8.94
C ILE A 422 -11.96 5.83 9.43
N VAL A 423 -11.17 5.19 8.55
CA VAL A 423 -9.81 4.72 8.85
C VAL A 423 -8.89 5.88 9.28
N ARG A 424 -8.97 7.05 8.63
CA ARG A 424 -8.23 8.26 9.07
C ARG A 424 -8.68 8.77 10.44
N MET A 425 -9.99 8.74 10.74
CA MET A 425 -10.51 9.14 12.05
C MET A 425 -10.08 8.18 13.17
N LEU A 426 -9.96 6.89 12.88
CA LEU A 426 -9.39 5.88 13.78
C LEU A 426 -7.89 6.10 13.97
N ALA A 427 -7.16 6.44 12.91
CA ALA A 427 -5.72 6.66 12.96
C ALA A 427 -5.32 7.80 13.91
N VAL A 428 -6.13 8.85 14.03
CA VAL A 428 -5.91 9.95 15.00
C VAL A 428 -6.01 9.47 16.45
N GLN A 429 -6.72 8.36 16.71
CA GLN A 429 -6.84 7.75 18.04
C GLN A 429 -5.66 6.81 18.37
N VAL A 430 -4.83 6.46 17.38
CA VAL A 430 -3.65 5.62 17.60
C VAL A 430 -2.55 6.48 18.25
N ASP A 431 -2.00 6.04 19.38
CA ASP A 431 -0.91 6.75 20.05
C ASP A 431 0.32 5.83 20.18
N PRO A 432 1.23 5.83 19.18
CA PRO A 432 2.40 4.96 19.14
C PRO A 432 3.52 5.40 20.10
N ARG A 433 3.33 6.52 20.82
CA ARG A 433 4.35 7.07 21.73
C ARG A 433 4.46 6.24 23.00
N SER A 434 5.65 6.24 23.61
CA SER A 434 5.83 5.60 24.92
C SER A 434 4.95 6.28 25.97
N ALA A 435 4.47 5.53 26.96
CA ALA A 435 3.63 6.06 28.04
C ALA A 435 4.24 7.31 28.72
N ARG A 436 5.57 7.36 28.86
CA ARG A 436 6.30 8.52 29.38
C ARG A 436 6.16 9.75 28.49
N ARG A 437 6.30 9.59 27.16
CA ARG A 437 6.17 10.69 26.20
C ARG A 437 4.71 11.11 26.05
N ARG A 438 3.77 10.17 26.03
CA ARG A 438 2.31 10.45 26.05
C ARG A 438 1.92 11.37 27.19
N ARG A 439 2.41 11.11 28.41
CA ARG A 439 2.15 11.98 29.57
C ARG A 439 2.78 13.37 29.47
N ARG A 440 3.93 13.50 28.81
CA ARG A 440 4.68 14.76 28.68
C ARG A 440 4.16 15.64 27.53
N ASP A 441 3.85 15.01 26.41
CA ASP A 441 3.60 15.65 25.12
C ASP A 441 2.11 15.59 24.72
N ASN A 442 1.21 15.18 25.61
CA ASN A 442 -0.23 15.27 25.36
C ASN A 442 -0.64 16.75 25.28
N ARG A 443 -0.60 17.27 24.06
CA ARG A 443 -0.93 18.66 23.72
C ARG A 443 -2.44 18.90 23.65
N LEU A 444 -3.25 17.83 23.50
CA LEU A 444 -4.69 17.92 23.44
C LEU A 444 -5.30 17.88 24.85
N SER A 445 -6.23 18.81 25.11
CA SER A 445 -7.08 18.74 26.30
C SER A 445 -7.91 17.46 26.28
N ALA A 446 -8.16 16.87 27.46
CA ALA A 446 -9.04 15.72 27.60
C ALA A 446 -10.42 15.95 26.95
N LYS A 447 -10.92 17.20 26.96
CA LYS A 447 -12.17 17.58 26.30
C LYS A 447 -12.09 17.42 24.77
N SER A 448 -10.98 17.85 24.16
CA SER A 448 -10.76 17.72 22.71
C SER A 448 -10.61 16.26 22.30
N GLN A 449 -9.92 15.44 23.09
CA GLN A 449 -9.80 14.01 22.84
C GLN A 449 -11.16 13.31 22.94
N ALA A 450 -11.98 13.64 23.93
CA ALA A 450 -13.32 13.10 24.07
C ALA A 450 -14.23 13.47 22.87
N LEU A 451 -14.15 14.71 22.37
CA LEU A 451 -14.88 15.14 21.18
C LEU A 451 -14.45 14.38 19.92
N LEU A 452 -13.15 14.18 19.72
CA LEU A 452 -12.64 13.40 18.59
C LEU A 452 -13.14 11.95 18.64
N ARG A 453 -13.12 11.33 19.82
CA ARG A 453 -13.65 9.96 20.00
C ARG A 453 -15.13 9.88 19.75
N ALA A 454 -15.91 10.85 20.24
CA ALA A 454 -17.34 10.93 20.00
C ALA A 454 -17.65 11.02 18.50
N ALA A 455 -16.94 11.88 17.76
CA ALA A 455 -17.09 12.00 16.32
C ALA A 455 -16.73 10.69 15.58
N THR A 456 -15.62 10.03 15.94
CA THR A 456 -15.25 8.73 15.36
C THR A 456 -16.31 7.67 15.64
N LEU A 457 -16.83 7.63 16.87
CA LEU A 457 -17.86 6.67 17.27
C LEU A 457 -19.20 6.93 16.57
N GLU A 458 -19.60 8.18 16.40
CA GLU A 458 -20.79 8.53 15.62
C GLU A 458 -20.67 8.07 14.18
N ARG A 459 -19.52 8.26 13.54
CA ARG A 459 -19.31 7.80 12.16
C ARG A 459 -19.32 6.27 12.03
N LEU A 460 -18.73 5.55 12.99
CA LEU A 460 -18.73 4.07 13.01
C LEU A 460 -20.13 3.47 13.25
N LEU A 461 -20.98 4.17 14.00
CA LEU A 461 -22.32 3.69 14.33
C LEU A 461 -23.40 4.20 13.38
N HIS A 462 -23.05 5.04 12.40
CA HIS A 462 -24.00 5.55 11.42
C HIS A 462 -24.30 4.48 10.38
N ASP A 463 -25.58 4.12 10.22
CA ASP A 463 -26.03 3.25 9.13
C ASP A 463 -26.26 4.13 7.89
N ASP A 464 -25.36 4.05 6.90
CA ASP A 464 -25.46 4.76 5.60
C ASP A 464 -26.58 4.16 4.69
N GLY A 465 -27.61 3.51 5.26
CA GLY A 465 -28.78 2.95 4.55
C GLY A 465 -29.77 4.01 4.04
N GLY A 466 -29.43 5.30 4.16
CA GLY A 466 -30.15 6.41 3.57
C GLY A 466 -29.43 6.89 2.31
N ASP A 467 -30.21 7.09 1.24
CA ASP A 467 -29.87 7.78 0.00
C ASP A 467 -28.63 8.72 0.11
N PRO A 468 -27.58 8.59 -0.73
CA PRO A 468 -26.47 9.54 -0.75
C PRO A 468 -26.91 10.99 -1.08
N ALA A 469 -28.14 11.20 -1.57
CA ALA A 469 -28.76 12.52 -1.67
C ALA A 469 -29.40 13.02 -0.36
N ALA A 470 -29.64 12.13 0.62
CA ALA A 470 -29.80 12.47 2.03
C ALA A 470 -28.43 12.67 2.68
N ASN A 471 -27.61 13.50 2.04
CA ASN A 471 -26.57 14.23 2.74
C ASN A 471 -27.21 14.80 4.01
N VAL A 472 -26.69 14.41 5.17
CA VAL A 472 -26.95 15.05 6.48
C VAL A 472 -26.64 16.57 6.42
N PHE A 473 -26.02 17.02 5.32
CA PHE A 473 -25.67 18.37 4.92
C PHE A 473 -26.67 19.13 4.02
N SER A 474 -27.84 18.57 3.68
CA SER A 474 -28.87 19.30 2.94
C SER A 474 -30.01 19.73 3.86
N LEU A 475 -29.83 20.84 4.57
CA LEU A 475 -30.97 21.52 5.18
C LEU A 475 -31.90 21.96 4.05
N ARG A 476 -33.12 21.38 4.01
CA ARG A 476 -34.16 21.72 3.03
C ARG A 476 -34.34 23.23 3.04
N THR A 477 -34.14 23.90 1.90
CA THR A 477 -34.20 25.36 1.81
C THR A 477 -35.48 25.77 1.09
N ILE A 478 -36.27 26.63 1.73
CA ILE A 478 -37.50 27.20 1.19
C ILE A 478 -37.20 28.63 0.75
N ALA A 479 -37.27 28.88 -0.55
CA ALA A 479 -37.18 30.24 -1.08
C ALA A 479 -38.54 30.95 -0.92
N MET A 480 -38.51 32.19 -0.44
CA MET A 480 -39.71 33.00 -0.22
C MET A 480 -39.47 34.42 -0.70
N ALA A 481 -40.40 34.97 -1.50
CA ALA A 481 -40.24 36.33 -1.99
C ALA A 481 -40.45 37.36 -0.86
N THR A 482 -39.79 38.50 -0.98
CA THR A 482 -39.86 39.62 -0.02
C THR A 482 -41.29 40.10 0.23
N ARG A 483 -42.13 40.10 -0.80
CA ARG A 483 -43.57 40.44 -0.70
C ARG A 483 -44.34 39.45 0.19
N ASP A 484 -43.99 38.16 0.11
CA ASP A 484 -44.67 37.10 0.84
C ASP A 484 -44.24 37.15 2.31
N PHE A 485 -42.95 37.41 2.56
CA PHE A 485 -42.43 37.66 3.91
C PHE A 485 -43.10 38.85 4.59
N SER A 486 -43.24 39.98 3.90
CA SER A 486 -43.85 41.18 4.46
C SER A 486 -45.35 41.02 4.73
N SER A 487 -46.03 40.21 3.91
CA SER A 487 -47.47 39.98 4.04
C SER A 487 -47.83 39.04 5.19
N ASN A 488 -46.97 38.06 5.49
CA ASN A 488 -47.22 37.07 6.53
C ASN A 488 -45.90 36.56 7.15
N PRO A 489 -45.29 37.34 8.06
CA PRO A 489 -44.02 36.95 8.70
C PRO A 489 -44.19 35.71 9.59
N SER A 490 -45.39 35.46 10.13
CA SER A 490 -45.66 34.27 10.96
C SER A 490 -45.56 32.96 10.16
N LYS A 491 -45.86 32.97 8.86
CA LYS A 491 -45.68 31.81 7.98
C LYS A 491 -44.19 31.47 7.82
N ALA A 492 -43.35 32.48 7.67
CA ALA A 492 -41.91 32.32 7.59
C ALA A 492 -41.31 31.72 8.88
N LEU A 493 -41.78 32.17 10.04
CA LEU A 493 -41.32 31.65 11.34
C LEU A 493 -41.74 30.19 11.56
N ARG A 494 -42.93 29.79 11.09
CA ARG A 494 -43.36 28.38 11.14
C ARG A 494 -42.49 27.49 10.24
N HIS A 495 -42.20 27.96 9.03
CA HIS A 495 -41.31 27.24 8.11
C HIS A 495 -39.86 27.17 8.62
N ALA A 496 -39.39 28.21 9.31
CA ALA A 496 -38.06 28.26 9.90
C ALA A 496 -37.82 27.23 11.02
N GLY A 497 -38.88 26.62 11.56
CA GLY A 497 -38.76 25.51 12.52
C GLY A 497 -38.53 24.13 11.87
N GLU A 498 -38.71 24.02 10.55
CA GLU A 498 -38.59 22.75 9.80
C GLU A 498 -37.56 22.82 8.67
N ALA A 499 -37.21 24.03 8.19
CA ALA A 499 -36.38 24.25 7.01
C ALA A 499 -35.73 25.66 7.03
N LEU A 500 -34.61 25.83 6.33
CA LEU A 500 -34.02 27.16 6.14
C LEU A 500 -34.91 28.01 5.23
N VAL A 501 -35.24 29.23 5.66
CA VAL A 501 -36.09 30.12 4.86
C VAL A 501 -35.24 31.22 4.25
N MET A 502 -35.02 31.16 2.94
CA MET A 502 -34.25 32.14 2.17
C MET A 502 -35.19 33.20 1.59
N VAL A 503 -35.11 34.42 2.11
CA VAL A 503 -35.89 35.55 1.61
C VAL A 503 -35.19 36.14 0.39
N THR A 504 -35.90 36.20 -0.73
CA THR A 504 -35.38 36.71 -2.00
C THR A 504 -36.06 38.00 -2.45
N LYS A 505 -35.31 38.88 -3.12
CA LYS A 505 -35.81 40.06 -3.82
C LYS A 505 -35.25 40.03 -5.23
N TYR A 506 -36.12 40.01 -6.25
CA TYR A 506 -35.72 39.81 -7.66
C TYR A 506 -34.86 38.55 -7.85
N ASN A 507 -35.26 37.43 -7.25
CA ASN A 507 -34.51 36.17 -7.26
C ASN A 507 -33.09 36.23 -6.66
N ARG A 508 -32.73 37.31 -5.97
CA ARG A 508 -31.47 37.40 -5.21
C ARG A 508 -31.73 37.22 -3.71
N PRO A 509 -30.95 36.39 -3.01
CA PRO A 509 -31.10 36.23 -1.57
C PRO A 509 -30.71 37.53 -0.85
N ILE A 510 -31.56 37.96 0.08
CA ILE A 510 -31.32 39.17 0.88
C ILE A 510 -31.32 38.90 2.39
N ALA A 511 -31.96 37.82 2.84
CA ALA A 511 -31.97 37.41 4.24
C ALA A 511 -32.19 35.89 4.33
N LEU A 512 -31.70 35.29 5.41
CA LEU A 512 -31.88 33.87 5.73
C LEU A 512 -32.44 33.79 7.16
N LEU A 513 -33.58 33.13 7.32
CA LEU A 513 -34.11 32.79 8.64
C LEU A 513 -33.73 31.35 8.98
N VAL A 514 -33.23 31.20 10.20
CA VAL A 514 -32.72 29.95 10.76
C VAL A 514 -33.27 29.84 12.19
N SER A 515 -33.69 28.64 12.60
CA SER A 515 -34.05 28.41 14.01
C SER A 515 -32.81 28.58 14.91
N ILE A 516 -33.00 28.83 16.20
CA ILE A 516 -31.88 28.94 17.14
C ILE A 516 -31.12 27.60 17.24
N ASP A 517 -31.83 26.49 17.17
CA ASP A 517 -31.24 25.15 17.23
C ASP A 517 -30.43 24.84 15.97
N ASP A 518 -30.96 25.16 14.78
CA ASP A 518 -30.24 25.02 13.52
C ASP A 518 -29.09 26.03 13.41
N TRP A 519 -29.22 27.22 13.99
CA TRP A 519 -28.15 28.21 14.03
C TRP A 519 -27.02 27.76 14.96
N ASN A 520 -27.34 27.18 16.12
CA ASN A 520 -26.36 26.60 17.03
C ASN A 520 -25.71 25.35 16.42
N ARG A 521 -26.47 24.55 15.68
CA ARG A 521 -25.97 23.43 14.88
C ARG A 521 -25.05 23.92 13.77
N LEU A 522 -25.46 24.90 12.96
CA LEU A 522 -24.63 25.51 11.90
C LEU A 522 -23.40 26.21 12.48
N LEU A 523 -23.49 26.85 13.65
CA LEU A 523 -22.33 27.40 14.35
C LEU A 523 -21.43 26.29 14.90
N GLY A 524 -22.00 25.17 15.36
CA GLY A 524 -21.28 23.96 15.72
C GLY A 524 -20.55 23.37 14.52
N GLU A 525 -21.23 23.26 13.38
CA GLU A 525 -20.74 22.74 12.10
C GLU A 525 -19.74 23.67 11.42
N VAL A 526 -19.91 25.00 11.50
CA VAL A 526 -18.93 26.01 11.05
C VAL A 526 -17.74 26.02 12.00
N ARG A 527 -17.94 25.81 13.30
CA ARG A 527 -16.84 25.58 14.24
C ARG A 527 -16.18 24.24 13.98
N GLU A 528 -16.87 23.21 13.54
CA GLU A 528 -16.32 21.89 13.21
C GLU A 528 -15.64 21.89 11.86
N THR A 529 -16.17 22.52 10.81
CA THR A 529 -15.47 22.71 9.52
C THR A 529 -14.35 23.73 9.64
N SER A 530 -14.49 24.76 10.49
CA SER A 530 -13.38 25.63 10.84
C SER A 530 -12.40 24.94 11.78
N LEU A 531 -12.79 24.00 12.64
CA LEU A 531 -11.87 23.17 13.45
C LEU A 531 -11.33 22.01 12.64
N THR A 532 -11.96 21.60 11.54
CA THR A 532 -11.46 20.59 10.60
C THR A 532 -10.44 21.30 9.72
N ARG A 533 -10.77 22.48 9.16
CA ARG A 533 -9.80 23.35 8.47
C ARG A 533 -8.70 23.88 9.39
N LEU A 534 -9.00 24.32 10.62
CA LEU A 534 -8.01 24.77 11.62
C LEU A 534 -7.32 23.60 12.32
N SER A 535 -7.85 22.39 12.39
CA SER A 535 -7.05 21.22 12.84
C SER A 535 -6.15 20.74 11.72
N PHE A 536 -6.58 20.82 10.46
CA PHE A 536 -5.72 20.64 9.30
C PHE A 536 -4.65 21.76 9.20
N ASP A 537 -4.99 23.01 9.47
CA ASP A 537 -4.07 24.16 9.41
C ASP A 537 -3.22 24.31 10.69
N CYS A 538 -3.70 23.93 11.88
CA CYS A 538 -2.87 23.89 13.09
C CYS A 538 -2.00 22.64 13.15
N ALA A 539 -2.37 21.53 12.50
CA ALA A 539 -1.45 20.42 12.27
C ALA A 539 -0.41 20.77 11.20
N ALA A 540 -0.77 21.54 10.16
CA ALA A 540 0.14 21.99 9.10
C ALA A 540 1.06 23.18 9.50
N ALA A 541 0.58 24.14 10.29
CA ALA A 541 1.34 25.33 10.71
C ALA A 541 2.40 25.03 11.78
N GLN A 542 2.36 23.84 12.41
CA GLN A 542 3.38 23.39 13.35
C GLN A 542 4.72 23.01 12.69
N GLY A 543 4.84 23.17 11.36
CA GLY A 543 6.09 23.02 10.59
C GLY A 543 6.86 24.32 10.29
N MET A 544 6.33 25.52 10.57
CA MET A 544 7.11 26.75 10.39
C MET A 544 7.98 27.02 11.62
N ARG A 545 9.31 26.86 11.46
CA ARG A 545 10.30 27.44 12.37
C ARG A 545 10.01 28.94 12.55
N PRO A 546 10.09 29.51 13.77
CA PRO A 546 10.16 30.94 13.89
C PRO A 546 11.46 31.40 13.23
N VAL A 547 11.35 32.25 12.22
CA VAL A 547 12.48 33.06 11.76
C VAL A 547 12.87 33.93 12.95
N VAL A 548 13.96 33.55 13.62
CA VAL A 548 14.64 34.44 14.56
C VAL A 548 15.20 35.57 13.71
N LEU A 549 14.52 36.71 13.75
CA LEU A 549 15.09 37.97 13.29
C LEU A 549 16.30 38.24 14.17
N SER A 550 17.50 38.05 13.61
CA SER A 550 18.73 38.55 14.21
C SER A 550 18.66 40.07 14.21
N GLU A 551 18.50 40.67 15.39
CA GLU A 551 18.74 42.08 15.62
C GLU A 551 20.23 42.35 15.36
N THR A 552 20.50 42.91 14.19
CA THR A 552 21.78 43.57 13.89
C THR A 552 21.86 44.87 14.67
N SER A 553 22.78 44.90 15.63
CA SER A 553 23.67 46.01 15.98
C SER A 553 23.17 47.43 15.67
N LEU A 554 22.75 48.13 16.72
CA LEU A 554 23.04 49.55 16.88
C LEU A 554 24.05 49.71 18.01
N ASN A 555 25.19 50.27 17.62
CA ASN A 555 26.44 50.56 18.36
C ASN A 555 27.47 49.43 18.42
#